data_AF-A0A094BYU0-F1
#
_entry.id   AF-A0A094BYU0-F1
#
_cell.length_a   1.000
_cell.length_b   1.000
_cell.length_c   1.000
_cell.angle_alpha   90.00
_cell.angle_beta   90.00
_cell.angle_gamma   90.00
#
_symmetry.space_group_name_H-M   'P 1'
#
loop_
_entity.id
_entity.type
_entity.pdbx_description
1 polymer ?
#
loop_
_entity_poly.entity_id
_entity_poly.type
_entity_poly.pdbx_seq_one_letter_code
_entity_poly.pdbx_strand_id
1 'polypeptide(L)'
;MATDRIHAHLSGSISPACLHEIWLSKKQRDSDGAAGLSDPLEELGTNKTFDLATCDAVAVFRFAHLLGSFFPLFSKYIYELCNDAESISYSTKSVLQDFQDDGVVYLELRTTPRLIKQAGITKEAYVKLVLSTIASFKSPTMVTKLILSIDRRNSEEEALEVVDLALRYRDQGVVGVDLCGDPTKGNVDTFRSAFAKAKEHSLKVTIHFAEAHQSSSEHELRTLLSFEPDRIGHVIHVPDDIKDVIIERKLGLELCLSCNVKFGMTSGSFADHHFMYWKGTGCPITLCTDDVGVVGSALSNEYALIAEHFGLEPEELLHTTFIMSAPEEKVDIAPEAVVSSEEKKTVEPTTEATTTEEAKGETPTVAPTSVVESATGAASTAASTVTAAATNMQDSVFSMFGGGAKKEKVEDEDRGDNSGSAKAQKEAAAGENPEDEAPESEDVHFEPVIHLTDKVEVKTGEEVEEQTFKMRAKLFKFIRDSNEWKERGTGDVRLLKHRENGKTRLVMRRDKTLKVCANHYVVPEMKLSPNVGSDRSWVWNAAADVSEGEAEAVTFAIRFANSENANLFKESFIKAQQENEALFNKPAAAAAEASTEASA
;
A
#
# COMPACT_ATOMS: atom_id res chain seq x y z
N MET A 1 -16.41 28.80 3.28
CA MET A 1 -16.54 27.93 2.08
C MET A 1 -15.55 26.81 2.27
N ALA A 2 -15.99 25.56 2.17
CA ALA A 2 -15.09 24.40 2.12
C ALA A 2 -14.06 24.63 0.99
N THR A 3 -12.76 24.51 1.29
CA THR A 3 -11.72 24.60 0.27
C THR A 3 -11.01 23.26 0.23
N ASP A 4 -11.55 22.30 -0.53
CA ASP A 4 -10.87 21.03 -0.74
C ASP A 4 -9.61 21.28 -1.57
N ARG A 5 -8.43 21.23 -0.96
CA ARG A 5 -7.13 21.29 -1.65
C ARG A 5 -6.72 19.87 -1.98
N ILE A 6 -7.16 19.40 -3.14
CA ILE A 6 -7.05 17.98 -3.50
C ILE A 6 -5.66 17.67 -4.08
N HIS A 7 -5.09 16.55 -3.65
CA HIS A 7 -4.04 15.85 -4.37
C HIS A 7 -4.69 14.98 -5.44
N ALA A 8 -4.64 15.45 -6.70
CA ALA A 8 -5.19 14.74 -7.85
C ALA A 8 -4.25 14.84 -9.06
N HIS A 9 -3.69 13.71 -9.50
CA HIS A 9 -2.86 13.64 -10.70
C HIS A 9 -3.73 13.65 -11.96
N LEU A 10 -3.48 14.57 -12.90
CA LEU A 10 -4.23 14.64 -14.15
C LEU A 10 -4.24 13.29 -14.88
N SER A 11 -3.08 12.67 -15.05
CA SER A 11 -2.98 11.43 -15.83
C SER A 11 -3.68 10.25 -15.17
N GLY A 12 -3.63 10.12 -13.83
CA GLY A 12 -4.31 9.04 -13.13
C GLY A 12 -5.77 9.36 -12.76
N SER A 13 -6.22 10.59 -13.00
CA SER A 13 -7.64 10.96 -12.90
C SER A 13 -8.43 10.65 -14.18
N ILE A 14 -7.77 10.27 -15.28
CA ILE A 14 -8.46 9.94 -16.54
C ILE A 14 -9.19 8.61 -16.38
N SER A 15 -10.51 8.64 -16.50
CA SER A 15 -11.34 7.44 -16.36
C SER A 15 -11.13 6.45 -17.52
N PRO A 16 -11.37 5.13 -17.29
CA PRO A 16 -11.37 4.14 -18.36
C PRO A 16 -12.35 4.47 -19.50
N ALA A 17 -13.49 5.09 -19.16
CA ALA A 17 -14.47 5.57 -20.13
C ALA A 17 -13.87 6.65 -21.04
N CYS A 18 -13.23 7.67 -20.47
CA CYS A 18 -12.55 8.70 -21.26
C CYS A 18 -11.42 8.12 -22.14
N LEU A 19 -10.63 7.18 -21.61
CA LEU A 19 -9.59 6.50 -22.40
C LEU A 19 -10.19 5.72 -23.59
N HIS A 20 -11.33 5.05 -23.38
CA HIS A 20 -12.05 4.35 -24.44
C HIS A 20 -12.58 5.31 -25.51
N GLU A 21 -13.14 6.45 -25.14
CA GLU A 21 -13.61 7.46 -26.08
C GLU A 21 -12.46 8.03 -26.94
N ILE A 22 -11.30 8.29 -26.32
CA ILE A 22 -10.09 8.70 -27.03
C ILE A 22 -9.62 7.59 -27.97
N TRP A 23 -9.60 6.34 -27.50
CA TRP A 23 -9.22 5.17 -28.31
C TRP A 23 -10.14 4.98 -29.52
N LEU A 24 -11.47 5.11 -29.35
CA LEU A 24 -12.44 5.05 -30.45
C LEU A 24 -12.19 6.16 -31.47
N SER A 25 -12.02 7.40 -31.00
CA SER A 25 -11.71 8.56 -31.87
C SER A 25 -10.42 8.34 -32.67
N LYS A 26 -9.38 7.80 -32.04
CA LYS A 26 -8.10 7.53 -32.70
C LYS A 26 -8.16 6.38 -33.68
N LYS A 27 -8.93 5.32 -33.38
CA LYS A 27 -9.20 4.21 -34.33
C LYS A 27 -9.96 4.68 -35.57
N GLN A 28 -10.97 5.53 -35.40
CA GLN A 28 -11.75 6.05 -36.53
C GLN A 28 -10.92 6.93 -37.47
N ARG A 29 -9.90 7.61 -36.95
CA ARG A 29 -9.01 8.50 -37.71
C ARG A 29 -7.75 7.81 -38.25
N ASP A 30 -7.59 6.51 -38.02
CA ASP A 30 -6.38 5.73 -38.34
C ASP A 30 -5.09 6.41 -37.84
N SER A 31 -5.12 6.85 -36.58
CA SER A 31 -4.00 7.54 -35.94
C SER A 31 -3.21 6.62 -35.02
N ASP A 32 -1.88 6.79 -35.01
CA ASP A 32 -0.93 5.89 -34.34
C ASP A 32 -1.23 5.60 -32.86
N GLY A 33 -1.83 6.53 -32.11
CA GLY A 33 -2.02 6.39 -30.66
C GLY A 33 -2.97 5.27 -30.21
N ALA A 34 -3.78 4.69 -31.10
CA ALA A 34 -4.61 3.51 -30.80
C ALA A 34 -4.12 2.24 -31.52
N ALA A 35 -3.06 2.33 -32.34
CA ALA A 35 -2.56 1.21 -33.11
C ALA A 35 -1.98 0.13 -32.18
N GLY A 36 -2.56 -1.07 -32.22
CA GLY A 36 -2.11 -2.22 -31.41
C GLY A 36 -2.59 -2.21 -29.95
N LEU A 37 -3.41 -1.25 -29.52
CA LEU A 37 -4.04 -1.24 -28.19
C LEU A 37 -5.41 -1.93 -28.22
N SER A 38 -5.65 -2.82 -27.26
CA SER A 38 -6.97 -3.34 -26.91
C SER A 38 -7.86 -2.24 -26.31
N ASP A 39 -9.16 -2.49 -26.26
CA ASP A 39 -10.13 -1.54 -25.72
C ASP A 39 -9.84 -1.26 -24.23
N PRO A 40 -9.61 0.01 -23.83
CA PRO A 40 -9.40 0.37 -22.43
C PRO A 40 -10.55 -0.04 -21.50
N LEU A 41 -11.81 -0.07 -21.94
CA LEU A 41 -12.92 -0.54 -21.10
C LEU A 41 -12.92 -2.05 -20.90
N GLU A 42 -12.41 -2.84 -21.85
CA GLU A 42 -12.28 -4.29 -21.65
C GLU A 42 -11.09 -4.61 -20.74
N GLU A 43 -10.03 -3.81 -20.85
CA GLU A 43 -8.79 -4.04 -20.12
C GLU A 43 -8.83 -3.48 -18.69
N LEU A 44 -9.48 -2.33 -18.52
CA LEU A 44 -9.51 -1.52 -17.30
C LEU A 44 -10.92 -1.32 -16.73
N GLY A 45 -11.97 -1.74 -17.44
CA GLY A 45 -13.35 -1.49 -17.04
C GLY A 45 -13.82 -2.31 -15.85
N THR A 46 -14.96 -1.87 -15.32
CA THR A 46 -15.51 -2.22 -14.00
C THR A 46 -15.84 -3.69 -13.78
N ASN A 47 -15.90 -4.55 -14.81
CA ASN A 47 -16.10 -5.99 -14.63
C ASN A 47 -14.81 -6.78 -14.34
N LYS A 48 -13.64 -6.14 -14.39
CA LYS A 48 -12.45 -6.56 -13.63
C LYS A 48 -12.35 -5.72 -12.37
N THR A 49 -13.47 -5.55 -11.66
CA THR A 49 -13.49 -4.90 -10.35
C THR A 49 -12.32 -5.42 -9.52
N PHE A 50 -11.51 -4.50 -9.01
CA PHE A 50 -10.96 -4.61 -7.67
C PHE A 50 -12.15 -4.81 -6.72
N ASP A 51 -12.69 -6.03 -6.70
CA ASP A 51 -13.91 -6.38 -6.00
C ASP A 51 -13.61 -6.42 -4.51
N LEU A 52 -14.05 -5.39 -3.80
CA LEU A 52 -13.90 -5.28 -2.36
C LEU A 52 -14.69 -6.34 -1.59
N ALA A 53 -15.63 -7.06 -2.22
CA ALA A 53 -16.41 -8.11 -1.56
C ALA A 53 -15.70 -9.48 -1.52
N THR A 54 -14.56 -9.64 -2.23
CA THR A 54 -13.75 -10.87 -2.23
C THR A 54 -12.33 -10.66 -1.68
N CYS A 55 -12.06 -9.52 -1.06
CA CYS A 55 -10.72 -9.05 -0.71
C CYS A 55 -10.35 -9.26 0.77
N ASP A 56 -10.17 -10.52 1.19
CA ASP A 56 -9.46 -10.85 2.43
C ASP A 56 -8.06 -11.39 2.08
N ALA A 57 -7.13 -10.52 1.65
CA ALA A 57 -5.70 -10.60 2.01
C ALA A 57 -4.72 -9.59 1.33
N VAL A 58 -3.86 -9.06 2.21
CA VAL A 58 -2.47 -8.55 2.16
C VAL A 58 -2.00 -7.57 1.06
N ALA A 59 -1.73 -6.36 1.54
CA ALA A 59 -1.12 -5.19 0.93
C ALA A 59 0.14 -5.38 0.05
N VAL A 60 1.01 -6.36 0.35
CA VAL A 60 2.28 -6.55 -0.38
C VAL A 60 2.06 -6.98 -1.84
N PHE A 61 1.03 -7.77 -2.12
CA PHE A 61 0.69 -8.14 -3.50
C PHE A 61 0.11 -6.94 -4.26
N ARG A 62 -0.60 -6.04 -3.56
CA ARG A 62 -1.18 -4.82 -4.14
C ARG A 62 -0.12 -3.75 -4.45
N PHE A 63 0.94 -3.61 -3.65
CA PHE A 63 2.03 -2.67 -3.94
C PHE A 63 2.99 -3.21 -5.02
N ALA A 64 3.24 -4.52 -5.06
CA ALA A 64 3.92 -5.15 -6.19
C ALA A 64 3.08 -5.05 -7.48
N HIS A 65 1.74 -5.09 -7.38
CA HIS A 65 0.83 -4.78 -8.47
C HIS A 65 0.86 -3.26 -8.81
N LEU A 66 0.96 -2.34 -7.84
CA LEU A 66 1.19 -0.92 -8.11
C LEU A 66 2.48 -0.71 -8.95
N LEU A 67 3.58 -1.35 -8.57
CA LEU A 67 4.84 -1.27 -9.34
C LEU A 67 4.79 -2.06 -10.66
N GLY A 68 4.02 -3.15 -10.72
CA GLY A 68 3.96 -4.09 -11.85
C GLY A 68 2.81 -3.89 -12.84
N SER A 69 1.77 -3.13 -12.50
CA SER A 69 0.57 -2.88 -13.32
C SER A 69 0.12 -1.42 -13.32
N PHE A 70 0.19 -0.69 -12.20
CA PHE A 70 -0.22 0.73 -12.14
C PHE A 70 0.76 1.64 -12.89
N PHE A 71 2.06 1.65 -12.59
CA PHE A 71 3.01 2.46 -13.39
C PHE A 71 3.07 2.05 -14.87
N PRO A 72 3.04 0.74 -15.20
CA PRO A 72 2.89 0.30 -16.59
C PRO A 72 1.61 0.77 -17.28
N LEU A 73 0.48 0.93 -16.56
CA LEU A 73 -0.78 1.48 -17.11
C LEU A 73 -0.57 2.87 -17.70
N PHE A 74 0.15 3.74 -16.99
CA PHE A 74 0.49 5.07 -17.50
C PHE A 74 1.25 4.98 -18.81
N SER A 75 2.30 4.15 -18.86
CA SER A 75 3.13 4.02 -20.05
C SER A 75 2.46 3.27 -21.21
N LYS A 76 1.53 2.34 -20.94
CA LYS A 76 0.93 1.46 -21.96
C LYS A 76 -0.36 2.03 -22.55
N TYR A 77 -1.20 2.69 -21.75
CA TYR A 77 -2.49 3.21 -22.21
C TYR A 77 -2.52 4.73 -22.14
N ILE A 78 -2.36 5.32 -20.94
CA ILE A 78 -2.61 6.75 -20.76
C ILE A 78 -1.68 7.60 -21.63
N TYR A 79 -0.37 7.32 -21.62
CA TYR A 79 0.60 8.11 -22.36
C TYR A 79 0.56 7.87 -23.87
N GLU A 80 0.15 6.69 -24.32
CA GLU A 80 -0.04 6.35 -25.74
C GLU A 80 -1.34 6.94 -26.30
N LEU A 81 -2.43 6.95 -25.53
CA LEU A 81 -3.71 7.52 -25.94
C LEU A 81 -3.74 9.05 -25.77
N CYS A 82 -3.16 9.58 -24.70
CA CYS A 82 -3.09 11.02 -24.45
C CYS A 82 -1.74 11.58 -24.94
N ASN A 83 -1.50 11.46 -26.24
CA ASN A 83 -0.22 11.77 -26.88
C ASN A 83 -0.28 12.92 -27.91
N ASP A 84 -1.41 13.61 -28.02
CA ASP A 84 -1.57 14.77 -28.90
C ASP A 84 -2.42 15.86 -28.25
N ALA A 85 -2.50 17.02 -28.90
CA ALA A 85 -3.17 18.17 -28.31
C ALA A 85 -4.68 17.95 -28.07
N GLU A 86 -5.33 17.19 -28.94
CA GLU A 86 -6.76 16.91 -28.86
C GLU A 86 -7.06 15.98 -27.68
N SER A 87 -6.37 14.85 -27.59
CA SER A 87 -6.52 13.87 -26.52
C SER A 87 -6.15 14.42 -25.14
N ILE A 88 -5.11 15.25 -25.04
CA ILE A 88 -4.75 15.94 -23.79
C ILE A 88 -5.85 16.93 -23.37
N SER A 89 -6.36 17.73 -24.31
CA SER A 89 -7.43 18.69 -24.00
C SER A 89 -8.72 17.98 -23.63
N TYR A 90 -9.05 16.89 -24.32
CA TYR A 90 -10.25 16.09 -24.07
C TYR A 90 -10.22 15.43 -22.69
N SER A 91 -9.14 14.71 -22.39
CA SER A 91 -8.95 14.07 -21.08
C SER A 91 -8.92 15.08 -19.94
N THR A 92 -8.22 16.22 -20.11
CA THR A 92 -8.22 17.28 -19.10
C THR A 92 -9.64 17.80 -18.84
N LYS A 93 -10.46 18.05 -19.89
CA LYS A 93 -11.85 18.47 -19.70
C LYS A 93 -12.70 17.41 -19.00
N SER A 94 -12.53 16.14 -19.36
CA SER A 94 -13.22 15.04 -18.69
C SER A 94 -12.92 15.03 -17.19
N VAL A 95 -11.63 15.11 -16.81
CA VAL A 95 -11.22 15.14 -15.40
C VAL A 95 -11.81 16.33 -14.65
N LEU A 96 -11.82 17.53 -15.26
CA LEU A 96 -12.42 18.72 -14.65
C LEU A 96 -13.94 18.56 -14.47
N GLN A 97 -14.61 17.92 -15.44
CA GLN A 97 -16.04 17.65 -15.37
C GLN A 97 -16.34 16.65 -14.25
N ASP A 98 -15.57 15.56 -14.14
CA ASP A 98 -15.74 14.52 -13.13
C ASP A 98 -15.60 15.10 -11.71
N PHE A 99 -14.60 15.95 -11.45
CA PHE A 99 -14.46 16.62 -10.16
C PHE A 99 -15.58 17.63 -9.88
N GLN A 100 -16.02 18.38 -10.89
CA GLN A 100 -17.14 19.31 -10.72
C GLN A 100 -18.44 18.57 -10.37
N ASP A 101 -18.69 17.44 -11.03
CA ASP A 101 -19.87 16.62 -10.81
C ASP A 101 -19.84 15.92 -9.44
N ASP A 102 -18.64 15.65 -8.91
CA ASP A 102 -18.42 15.18 -7.53
C ASP A 102 -18.57 16.31 -6.47
N GLY A 103 -18.85 17.54 -6.90
CA GLY A 103 -19.11 18.68 -6.02
C GLY A 103 -17.86 19.42 -5.54
N VAL A 104 -16.70 19.17 -6.14
CA VAL A 104 -15.46 19.88 -5.82
C VAL A 104 -15.58 21.36 -6.17
N VAL A 105 -15.21 22.24 -5.24
CA VAL A 105 -15.26 23.70 -5.42
C VAL A 105 -13.88 24.35 -5.61
N TYR A 106 -12.81 23.66 -5.24
CA TYR A 106 -11.43 24.07 -5.50
C TYR A 106 -10.61 22.83 -5.86
N LEU A 107 -9.76 22.91 -6.88
CA LEU A 107 -8.96 21.78 -7.36
C LEU A 107 -7.53 22.22 -7.63
N GLU A 108 -6.56 21.62 -6.94
CA GLU A 108 -5.14 21.71 -7.29
C GLU A 108 -4.76 20.47 -8.11
N LEU A 109 -5.02 20.53 -9.42
CA LEU A 109 -4.67 19.46 -10.34
C LEU A 109 -3.15 19.42 -10.51
N ARG A 110 -2.52 18.26 -10.42
CA ARG A 110 -1.06 18.11 -10.60
C ARG A 110 -0.72 17.30 -11.83
N THR A 111 0.36 17.67 -12.52
CA THR A 111 0.81 16.93 -13.70
C THR A 111 2.31 17.10 -13.93
N THR A 112 2.97 16.04 -14.36
CA THR A 112 4.35 16.09 -14.88
C THR A 112 4.35 16.70 -16.28
N PRO A 113 5.12 17.77 -16.56
CA PRO A 113 5.26 18.29 -17.92
C PRO A 113 5.85 17.25 -18.89
N ARG A 114 5.15 16.96 -19.99
CA ARG A 114 5.54 15.90 -20.95
C ARG A 114 6.15 16.46 -22.24
N LEU A 115 7.24 15.84 -22.68
CA LEU A 115 7.79 15.99 -24.04
C LEU A 115 7.21 14.87 -24.92
N ILE A 116 6.43 15.22 -25.94
CA ILE A 116 5.81 14.27 -26.87
C ILE A 116 6.33 14.54 -28.28
N LYS A 117 7.44 13.89 -28.61
CA LYS A 117 8.23 14.17 -29.83
C LYS A 117 7.43 13.94 -31.11
N GLN A 118 6.63 12.88 -31.13
CA GLN A 118 5.81 12.46 -32.28
C GLN A 118 4.78 13.53 -32.66
N ALA A 119 4.24 14.24 -31.68
CA ALA A 119 3.28 15.33 -31.87
C ALA A 119 3.94 16.72 -31.90
N GLY A 120 5.27 16.80 -31.78
CA GLY A 120 6.00 18.07 -31.70
C GLY A 120 5.66 18.90 -30.44
N ILE A 121 5.16 18.27 -29.38
CA ILE A 121 4.74 18.96 -28.15
C ILE A 121 5.92 19.00 -27.18
N THR A 122 6.42 20.19 -26.88
CA THR A 122 7.42 20.42 -25.82
C THR A 122 6.78 20.40 -24.44
N LYS A 123 7.58 20.27 -23.36
CA LYS A 123 7.08 20.38 -21.98
C LYS A 123 6.33 21.69 -21.74
N GLU A 124 6.84 22.81 -22.28
CA GLU A 124 6.16 24.10 -22.21
C GLU A 124 4.84 24.12 -23.00
N ALA A 125 4.81 23.56 -24.22
CA ALA A 125 3.59 23.48 -25.01
C ALA A 125 2.53 22.61 -24.32
N TYR A 126 2.93 21.53 -23.66
CA TYR A 126 2.08 20.69 -22.83
C TYR A 126 1.46 21.49 -21.67
N VAL A 127 2.27 22.22 -20.91
CA VAL A 127 1.79 23.06 -19.79
C VAL A 127 0.81 24.13 -20.29
N LYS A 128 1.15 24.85 -21.37
CA LYS A 128 0.23 25.82 -22.01
C LYS A 128 -1.09 25.18 -22.40
N LEU A 129 -1.05 23.98 -22.97
CA LEU A 129 -2.25 23.28 -23.42
C LEU A 129 -3.17 22.93 -22.24
N VAL A 130 -2.61 22.39 -21.16
CA VAL A 130 -3.38 22.08 -19.93
C VAL A 130 -3.95 23.36 -19.32
N LEU A 131 -3.15 24.42 -19.17
CA LEU A 131 -3.62 25.71 -18.62
C LEU A 131 -4.71 26.35 -19.49
N SER A 132 -4.54 26.36 -20.82
CA SER A 132 -5.56 26.89 -21.74
C SER A 132 -6.85 26.07 -21.69
N THR A 133 -6.74 24.74 -21.50
CA THR A 133 -7.89 23.87 -21.31
C THR A 133 -8.62 24.20 -20.02
N ILE A 134 -7.90 24.32 -18.90
CA ILE A 134 -8.44 24.76 -17.59
C ILE A 134 -9.13 26.12 -17.73
N ALA A 135 -8.46 27.11 -18.33
CA ALA A 135 -9.02 28.45 -18.51
C ALA A 135 -10.27 28.47 -19.42
N SER A 136 -10.37 27.53 -20.36
CA SER A 136 -11.54 27.39 -21.25
C SER A 136 -12.70 26.64 -20.61
N PHE A 137 -12.45 25.86 -19.54
CA PHE A 137 -13.46 25.10 -18.84
C PHE A 137 -14.29 26.04 -17.96
N LYS A 138 -15.53 26.29 -18.40
CA LYS A 138 -16.44 27.21 -17.70
C LYS A 138 -17.13 26.48 -16.55
N SER A 139 -16.53 26.55 -15.37
CA SER A 139 -17.18 26.11 -14.14
C SER A 139 -17.85 27.27 -13.40
N PRO A 140 -19.13 27.16 -12.99
CA PRO A 140 -19.77 28.14 -12.13
C PRO A 140 -19.38 27.99 -10.64
N THR A 141 -18.82 26.85 -10.25
CA THR A 141 -18.68 26.44 -8.84
C THR A 141 -17.26 26.02 -8.46
N MET A 142 -16.44 25.58 -9.42
CA MET A 142 -15.10 25.06 -9.18
C MET A 142 -14.01 26.00 -9.68
N VAL A 143 -13.03 26.29 -8.82
CA VAL A 143 -11.80 26.97 -9.20
C VAL A 143 -10.67 25.95 -9.34
N THR A 144 -10.03 25.88 -10.49
CA THR A 144 -8.89 24.98 -10.72
C THR A 144 -7.57 25.74 -10.78
N LYS A 145 -6.55 25.19 -10.12
CA LYS A 145 -5.13 25.58 -10.18
C LYS A 145 -4.28 24.39 -10.59
N LEU A 146 -3.06 24.67 -11.04
CA LEU A 146 -2.12 23.66 -11.53
C LEU A 146 -0.88 23.57 -10.62
N ILE A 147 -0.45 22.36 -10.33
CA ILE A 147 0.86 22.06 -9.73
C ILE A 147 1.68 21.30 -10.77
N LEU A 148 2.94 21.70 -10.97
CA LEU A 148 3.83 20.98 -11.89
C LEU A 148 4.69 19.99 -11.11
N SER A 149 4.59 18.72 -11.46
CA SER A 149 5.31 17.66 -10.76
C SER A 149 6.69 17.40 -11.38
N ILE A 150 7.71 17.30 -10.53
CA ILE A 150 9.02 16.73 -10.80
C ILE A 150 8.88 15.22 -10.59
N ASP A 151 9.22 14.42 -11.61
CA ASP A 151 9.23 12.97 -11.49
C ASP A 151 10.57 12.53 -10.87
N ARG A 152 10.55 11.57 -9.94
CA ARG A 152 11.75 10.97 -9.34
C ARG A 152 12.78 10.44 -10.35
N ARG A 153 12.39 10.18 -11.60
CA ARG A 153 13.29 9.77 -12.69
C ARG A 153 13.93 10.93 -13.43
N ASN A 154 13.52 12.17 -13.17
CA ASN A 154 14.11 13.34 -13.82
C ASN A 154 15.56 13.57 -13.40
N SER A 155 16.34 14.16 -14.30
CA SER A 155 17.64 14.72 -13.94
C SER A 155 17.48 16.04 -13.19
N GLU A 156 18.58 16.56 -12.63
CA GLU A 156 18.61 17.88 -12.00
C GLU A 156 18.18 18.99 -12.97
N GLU A 157 18.66 18.94 -14.21
CA GLU A 157 18.32 19.93 -15.25
C GLU A 157 16.84 19.90 -15.59
N GLU A 158 16.25 18.69 -15.68
CA GLU A 158 14.82 18.54 -15.92
C GLU A 158 13.97 19.03 -14.73
N ALA A 159 14.42 18.80 -13.50
CA ALA A 159 13.76 19.32 -12.31
C ALA A 159 13.79 20.85 -12.26
N LEU A 160 14.94 21.45 -12.59
CA LEU A 160 15.08 22.91 -12.72
C LEU A 160 14.19 23.48 -13.83
N GLU A 161 14.08 22.78 -14.97
CA GLU A 161 13.17 23.14 -16.06
C GLU A 161 11.71 23.16 -15.59
N VAL A 162 11.27 22.19 -14.79
CA VAL A 162 9.92 22.15 -14.23
C VAL A 162 9.66 23.35 -13.31
N VAL A 163 10.63 23.70 -12.44
CA VAL A 163 10.54 24.89 -11.58
C VAL A 163 10.48 26.18 -12.41
N ASP A 164 11.29 26.29 -13.47
CA ASP A 164 11.26 27.44 -14.37
C ASP A 164 9.92 27.60 -15.09
N LEU A 165 9.31 26.49 -15.52
CA LEU A 165 7.97 26.50 -16.07
C LEU A 165 6.95 26.95 -15.03
N ALA A 166 7.03 26.44 -13.80
CA ALA A 166 6.09 26.80 -12.75
C ALA A 166 6.16 28.30 -12.42
N LEU A 167 7.36 28.87 -12.34
CA LEU A 167 7.58 30.30 -12.15
C LEU A 167 7.04 31.13 -13.33
N ARG A 168 7.28 30.69 -14.56
CA ARG A 168 6.81 31.38 -15.78
C ARG A 168 5.28 31.44 -15.87
N TYR A 169 4.59 30.40 -15.42
CA TYR A 169 3.13 30.28 -15.52
C TYR A 169 2.38 30.57 -14.21
N ARG A 170 3.05 31.15 -13.20
CA ARG A 170 2.43 31.45 -11.90
C ARG A 170 1.16 32.30 -12.02
N ASP A 171 1.20 33.32 -12.88
CA ASP A 171 0.10 34.28 -13.05
C ASP A 171 -1.01 33.73 -13.97
N GLN A 172 -0.82 32.54 -14.53
CA GLN A 172 -1.77 31.86 -15.41
C GLN A 172 -2.43 30.66 -14.74
N GLY A 173 -2.16 30.41 -13.46
CA GLY A 173 -2.84 29.38 -12.67
C GLY A 173 -1.93 28.31 -12.10
N VAL A 174 -0.62 28.32 -12.37
CA VAL A 174 0.33 27.45 -11.65
C VAL A 174 0.57 28.00 -10.25
N VAL A 175 0.44 27.15 -9.23
CA VAL A 175 0.54 27.59 -7.82
C VAL A 175 1.68 26.93 -7.06
N GLY A 176 2.28 25.86 -7.59
CA GLY A 176 3.33 25.14 -6.89
C GLY A 176 4.02 24.07 -7.73
N VAL A 177 4.95 23.39 -7.07
CA VAL A 177 5.64 22.20 -7.57
C VAL A 177 5.47 21.02 -6.61
N ASP A 178 5.54 19.82 -7.19
CA ASP A 178 5.42 18.54 -6.50
C ASP A 178 6.64 17.65 -6.80
N LEU A 179 6.94 16.70 -5.91
CA LEU A 179 7.84 15.57 -6.19
C LEU A 179 7.03 14.27 -6.12
N CYS A 180 6.94 13.56 -7.24
CA CYS A 180 6.14 12.35 -7.40
C CYS A 180 6.86 11.26 -8.19
N GLY A 181 6.13 10.22 -8.62
CA GLY A 181 6.63 9.13 -9.45
C GLY A 181 7.04 7.92 -8.62
N ASP A 182 7.71 6.95 -9.26
CA ASP A 182 8.04 5.68 -8.61
C ASP A 182 8.98 5.90 -7.40
N PRO A 183 8.53 5.61 -6.16
CA PRO A 183 9.30 5.85 -4.94
C PRO A 183 10.56 4.98 -4.85
N THR A 184 10.71 3.97 -5.70
CA THR A 184 11.90 3.11 -5.79
C THR A 184 12.97 3.65 -6.74
N LYS A 185 12.70 4.77 -7.43
CA LYS A 185 13.61 5.40 -8.39
C LYS A 185 14.14 6.74 -7.89
N GLY A 186 15.24 7.15 -8.50
CA GLY A 186 15.86 8.44 -8.26
C GLY A 186 16.69 8.50 -6.98
N ASN A 187 17.45 9.58 -6.85
CA ASN A 187 18.02 10.02 -5.59
C ASN A 187 17.47 11.42 -5.31
N VAL A 188 16.81 11.59 -4.16
CA VAL A 188 16.21 12.88 -3.80
C VAL A 188 17.24 14.00 -3.68
N ASP A 189 18.51 13.70 -3.38
CA ASP A 189 19.59 14.70 -3.36
C ASP A 189 19.73 15.46 -4.68
N THR A 190 19.41 14.82 -5.81
CA THR A 190 19.43 15.41 -7.15
C THR A 190 18.54 16.65 -7.27
N PHE A 191 17.49 16.76 -6.46
CA PHE A 191 16.48 17.82 -6.57
C PHE A 191 16.72 19.00 -5.63
N ARG A 192 17.80 19.01 -4.84
CA ARG A 192 18.12 20.08 -3.87
C ARG A 192 18.12 21.46 -4.50
N SER A 193 18.77 21.62 -5.66
CA SER A 193 18.87 22.91 -6.36
C SER A 193 17.51 23.39 -6.88
N ALA A 194 16.71 22.48 -7.42
CA ALA A 194 15.36 22.78 -7.92
C ALA A 194 14.44 23.26 -6.79
N PHE A 195 14.41 22.57 -5.65
CA PHE A 195 13.59 22.98 -4.51
C PHE A 195 14.12 24.22 -3.80
N ALA A 196 15.44 24.41 -3.73
CA ALA A 196 16.03 25.67 -3.24
C ALA A 196 15.58 26.86 -4.10
N LYS A 197 15.61 26.72 -5.42
CA LYS A 197 15.11 27.73 -6.37
C LYS A 197 13.61 27.98 -6.20
N ALA A 198 12.80 26.93 -6.05
CA ALA A 198 11.37 27.06 -5.78
C ALA A 198 11.12 27.89 -4.51
N LYS A 199 11.88 27.63 -3.44
CA LYS A 199 11.80 28.37 -2.19
C LYS A 199 12.24 29.82 -2.29
N GLU A 200 13.37 30.08 -2.94
CA GLU A 200 13.88 31.45 -3.18
C GLU A 200 12.82 32.34 -3.84
N HIS A 201 12.02 31.75 -4.73
CA HIS A 201 10.95 32.44 -5.45
C HIS A 201 9.56 32.31 -4.81
N SER A 202 9.48 31.82 -3.56
CA SER A 202 8.22 31.67 -2.79
C SER A 202 7.16 30.79 -3.49
N LEU A 203 7.60 29.84 -4.31
CA LEU A 203 6.71 28.86 -4.92
C LEU A 203 6.29 27.82 -3.87
N LYS A 204 5.01 27.42 -3.89
CA LYS A 204 4.51 26.41 -2.95
C LYS A 204 5.04 25.03 -3.31
N VAL A 205 5.39 24.25 -2.29
CA VAL A 205 5.98 22.92 -2.44
C VAL A 205 5.10 21.89 -1.75
N THR A 206 4.71 20.85 -2.49
CA THR A 206 4.19 19.60 -1.92
C THR A 206 5.10 18.43 -2.30
N ILE A 207 5.17 17.38 -1.49
CA ILE A 207 6.07 16.24 -1.71
C ILE A 207 5.36 14.94 -1.34
N HIS A 208 5.41 13.95 -2.22
CA HIS A 208 5.04 12.59 -1.84
C HIS A 208 6.07 12.03 -0.83
N PHE A 209 5.60 11.61 0.36
CA PHE A 209 6.45 11.42 1.53
C PHE A 209 6.17 10.10 2.23
N ALA A 210 7.21 9.26 2.36
CA ALA A 210 7.13 7.95 3.02
C ALA A 210 5.99 7.04 2.52
N GLU A 211 5.71 7.07 1.22
CA GLU A 211 4.68 6.27 0.55
C GLU A 211 4.92 4.76 0.64
N ALA A 212 6.19 4.36 0.69
CA ALA A 212 6.61 2.98 0.66
C ALA A 212 7.80 2.77 1.61
N HIS A 213 8.01 1.54 2.05
CA HIS A 213 9.20 1.18 2.82
C HIS A 213 10.52 1.56 2.13
N GLN A 214 10.53 1.57 0.79
CA GLN A 214 11.70 1.95 -0.01
C GLN A 214 11.98 3.45 0.06
N SER A 215 10.96 4.30 0.22
CA SER A 215 11.07 5.76 0.33
C SER A 215 10.97 6.27 1.77
N SER A 216 11.20 5.40 2.77
CA SER A 216 11.10 5.72 4.19
C SER A 216 12.44 5.71 4.93
N SER A 217 13.56 5.80 4.22
CA SER A 217 14.88 5.88 4.86
C SER A 217 15.07 7.24 5.56
N GLU A 218 15.79 7.26 6.69
CA GLU A 218 16.04 8.51 7.42
C GLU A 218 16.69 9.57 6.54
N HIS A 219 17.72 9.19 5.75
CA HIS A 219 18.41 10.10 4.82
C HIS A 219 17.45 10.74 3.82
N GLU A 220 16.59 9.94 3.20
CA GLU A 220 15.61 10.43 2.23
C GLU A 220 14.60 11.37 2.87
N LEU A 221 13.97 10.96 3.98
CA LEU A 221 12.94 11.76 4.65
C LEU A 221 13.51 13.08 5.20
N ARG A 222 14.71 13.06 5.79
CA ARG A 222 15.41 14.28 6.24
C ARG A 222 15.76 15.18 5.06
N THR A 223 16.13 14.60 3.92
CA THR A 223 16.39 15.37 2.69
C THR A 223 15.13 16.02 2.16
N LEU A 224 14.02 15.28 2.05
CA LEU A 224 12.73 15.83 1.64
C LEU A 224 12.25 16.94 2.59
N LEU A 225 12.41 16.78 3.90
CA LEU A 225 12.10 17.82 4.89
C LEU A 225 13.02 19.04 4.80
N SER A 226 14.24 18.90 4.26
CA SER A 226 15.16 20.01 4.01
C SER A 226 14.73 20.87 2.81
N PHE A 227 13.79 20.39 1.98
CA PHE A 227 13.15 21.19 0.93
C PHE A 227 12.05 22.11 1.49
N GLU A 228 11.80 22.02 2.81
CA GLU A 228 10.82 22.81 3.54
C GLU A 228 9.41 22.76 2.91
N PRO A 229 8.85 21.58 2.63
CA PRO A 229 7.54 21.48 1.97
C PRO A 229 6.44 22.21 2.75
N ASP A 230 5.51 22.85 2.04
CA ASP A 230 4.28 23.39 2.64
C ASP A 230 3.30 22.25 2.99
N ARG A 231 3.31 21.17 2.19
CA ARG A 231 2.48 19.98 2.39
C ARG A 231 3.24 18.69 2.03
N ILE A 232 2.82 17.59 2.62
CA ILE A 232 3.34 16.25 2.32
C ILE A 232 2.20 15.28 2.07
N GLY A 233 2.35 14.43 1.06
CA GLY A 233 1.37 13.44 0.66
C GLY A 233 1.65 12.05 1.23
N HIS A 234 0.57 11.30 1.42
CA HIS A 234 0.52 9.93 1.92
C HIS A 234 0.89 9.74 3.39
N VAL A 235 2.15 9.99 3.78
CA VAL A 235 2.66 9.86 5.16
C VAL A 235 2.35 8.51 5.84
N ILE A 236 2.62 7.41 5.12
CA ILE A 236 2.29 6.04 5.53
C ILE A 236 3.38 5.43 6.41
N HIS A 237 4.60 5.32 5.89
CA HIS A 237 5.72 4.63 6.55
C HIS A 237 6.66 5.60 7.28
N VAL A 238 6.10 6.58 7.98
CA VAL A 238 6.89 7.60 8.68
C VAL A 238 7.47 7.03 10.00
N PRO A 239 8.80 7.08 10.23
CA PRO A 239 9.41 6.75 11.52
C PRO A 239 9.02 7.75 12.62
N ASP A 240 8.97 7.33 13.88
CA ASP A 240 8.46 8.15 14.98
C ASP A 240 9.21 9.47 15.17
N ASP A 241 10.54 9.47 15.04
CA ASP A 241 11.36 10.69 15.13
C ASP A 241 11.09 11.70 14.01
N ILE A 242 10.60 11.23 12.86
CA ILE A 242 10.18 12.07 11.74
C ILE A 242 8.75 12.57 11.95
N LYS A 243 7.87 11.76 12.57
CA LYS A 243 6.51 12.20 12.94
C LYS A 243 6.57 13.40 13.87
N ASP A 244 7.45 13.39 14.86
CA ASP A 244 7.64 14.51 15.79
C ASP A 244 7.96 15.82 15.04
N VAL A 245 8.84 15.75 14.04
CA VAL A 245 9.19 16.90 13.19
C VAL A 245 8.00 17.41 12.37
N ILE A 246 7.20 16.50 11.80
CA ILE A 246 6.00 16.85 11.04
C ILE A 246 4.98 17.58 11.94
N ILE A 247 4.79 17.07 13.16
CA ILE A 247 3.84 17.60 14.15
C ILE A 247 4.30 18.96 14.67
N GLU A 248 5.58 19.10 15.02
CA GLU A 248 6.18 20.35 15.48
C GLU A 248 6.07 21.44 14.42
N ARG A 249 6.33 21.11 13.15
CA ARG A 249 6.24 22.04 12.02
C ARG A 249 4.81 22.30 11.54
N LYS A 250 3.82 21.54 12.02
CA LYS A 250 2.42 21.62 11.60
C LYS A 250 2.24 21.55 10.07
N LEU A 251 2.95 20.62 9.43
CA LEU A 251 2.86 20.44 7.97
C LEU A 251 1.45 20.00 7.56
N GLY A 252 0.99 20.50 6.41
CA GLY A 252 -0.27 20.04 5.82
C GLY A 252 -0.14 18.63 5.24
N LEU A 253 -1.10 17.76 5.51
CA LEU A 253 -1.06 16.35 5.16
C LEU A 253 -2.12 16.02 4.11
N GLU A 254 -1.68 15.53 2.94
CA GLU A 254 -2.54 15.08 1.85
C GLU A 254 -2.78 13.56 2.02
N LEU A 255 -3.97 13.16 2.49
CA LEU A 255 -4.28 11.76 2.84
C LEU A 255 -5.17 11.11 1.77
N CYS A 256 -4.67 10.03 1.16
CA CYS A 256 -5.29 9.35 0.02
C CYS A 256 -5.77 7.94 0.42
N LEU A 257 -6.92 7.83 1.08
CA LEU A 257 -7.36 6.58 1.73
C LEU A 257 -7.51 5.41 0.75
N SER A 258 -8.33 5.59 -0.29
CA SER A 258 -8.58 4.53 -1.27
C SER A 258 -7.33 4.15 -2.02
N CYS A 259 -6.48 5.11 -2.37
CA CYS A 259 -5.18 4.81 -2.98
C CYS A 259 -4.35 3.92 -2.05
N ASN A 260 -4.15 4.37 -0.79
CA ASN A 260 -3.32 3.69 0.18
C ASN A 260 -3.79 2.24 0.43
N VAL A 261 -5.10 2.01 0.50
CA VAL A 261 -5.68 0.68 0.80
C VAL A 261 -5.81 -0.20 -0.44
N LYS A 262 -6.37 0.31 -1.55
CA LYS A 262 -6.61 -0.49 -2.77
C LYS A 262 -5.30 -0.86 -3.46
N PHE A 263 -4.27 -0.02 -3.35
CA PHE A 263 -2.91 -0.36 -3.81
C PHE A 263 -2.03 -0.97 -2.74
N GLY A 264 -2.56 -1.23 -1.53
CA GLY A 264 -1.83 -1.89 -0.43
C GLY A 264 -0.51 -1.23 -0.08
N MET A 265 -0.50 0.10 -0.09
CA MET A 265 0.60 0.88 0.46
C MET A 265 0.59 0.79 2.01
N THR A 266 -0.57 0.53 2.62
CA THR A 266 -0.73 0.20 4.06
C THR A 266 -1.07 -1.27 4.25
N SER A 267 -0.61 -1.88 5.36
CA SER A 267 -0.82 -3.30 5.68
C SER A 267 -2.20 -3.67 6.25
N GLY A 268 -3.25 -2.89 5.97
CA GLY A 268 -4.59 -3.09 6.55
C GLY A 268 -5.76 -2.62 5.68
N SER A 269 -6.94 -2.65 6.27
CA SER A 269 -8.20 -2.17 5.70
C SER A 269 -8.34 -0.65 5.81
N PHE A 270 -9.47 -0.10 5.36
CA PHE A 270 -9.80 1.31 5.57
C PHE A 270 -9.82 1.71 7.07
N ALA A 271 -10.28 0.82 7.95
CA ALA A 271 -10.32 1.06 9.39
C ALA A 271 -8.91 1.12 10.03
N ASP A 272 -7.91 0.52 9.37
CA ASP A 272 -6.52 0.52 9.83
C ASP A 272 -5.73 1.73 9.28
N HIS A 273 -6.35 2.58 8.47
CA HIS A 273 -5.67 3.73 7.87
C HIS A 273 -5.23 4.73 8.94
N HIS A 274 -4.05 5.33 8.76
CA HIS A 274 -3.45 6.30 9.69
C HIS A 274 -4.17 7.65 9.78
N PHE A 275 -5.41 7.75 9.27
CA PHE A 275 -6.19 8.98 9.27
C PHE A 275 -6.44 9.47 10.70
N MET A 276 -6.96 8.60 11.57
CA MET A 276 -7.27 8.99 12.95
C MET A 276 -6.03 9.33 13.77
N TYR A 277 -4.90 8.67 13.48
CA TYR A 277 -3.62 9.03 14.10
C TYR A 277 -3.28 10.49 13.79
N TRP A 278 -3.21 10.86 12.50
CA TRP A 278 -2.86 12.22 12.10
C TRP A 278 -3.93 13.25 12.50
N LYS A 279 -5.22 12.92 12.47
CA LYS A 279 -6.30 13.79 12.97
C LYS A 279 -6.05 14.16 14.44
N GLY A 280 -5.58 13.20 15.24
CA GLY A 280 -5.27 13.39 16.66
C GLY A 280 -4.06 14.29 16.95
N THR A 281 -3.16 14.53 15.99
CA THR A 281 -1.95 15.36 16.22
C THR A 281 -2.22 16.86 16.05
N GLY A 282 -3.38 17.22 15.48
CA GLY A 282 -3.71 18.60 15.12
C GLY A 282 -2.85 19.16 14.00
N CYS A 283 -2.26 18.32 13.15
CA CYS A 283 -1.74 18.77 11.85
C CYS A 283 -2.92 19.08 10.91
N PRO A 284 -2.80 20.08 10.02
CA PRO A 284 -3.80 20.29 8.98
C PRO A 284 -3.86 19.08 8.04
N ILE A 285 -5.06 18.55 7.80
CA ILE A 285 -5.28 17.38 6.94
C ILE A 285 -6.22 17.78 5.81
N THR A 286 -5.96 17.21 4.63
CA THR A 286 -6.89 17.19 3.51
C THR A 286 -7.08 15.76 3.03
N LEU A 287 -8.32 15.39 2.74
CA LEU A 287 -8.63 14.16 2.02
C LEU A 287 -8.41 14.38 0.53
N CYS A 288 -7.90 13.34 -0.13
CA CYS A 288 -7.49 13.41 -1.52
C CYS A 288 -7.80 12.11 -2.26
N THR A 289 -7.99 12.22 -3.57
CA THR A 289 -8.28 11.07 -4.43
C THR A 289 -7.03 10.39 -4.99
N ASP A 290 -5.92 11.14 -5.11
CA ASP A 290 -4.72 10.76 -5.83
C ASP A 290 -4.95 10.50 -7.32
N ASP A 291 -5.29 9.26 -7.69
CA ASP A 291 -5.51 8.81 -9.07
C ASP A 291 -6.94 8.26 -9.24
N VAL A 292 -7.95 9.13 -9.12
CA VAL A 292 -9.39 8.74 -9.11
C VAL A 292 -9.81 7.88 -10.30
N GLY A 293 -9.24 8.13 -11.47
CA GLY A 293 -9.56 7.39 -12.71
C GLY A 293 -9.07 5.93 -12.64
N VAL A 294 -7.98 5.68 -11.91
CA VAL A 294 -7.43 4.33 -11.73
C VAL A 294 -7.98 3.66 -10.48
N VAL A 295 -8.05 4.40 -9.36
CA VAL A 295 -8.50 3.91 -8.05
C VAL A 295 -10.02 3.69 -8.01
N GLY A 296 -10.78 4.46 -8.82
CA GLY A 296 -12.23 4.41 -8.85
C GLY A 296 -12.84 4.84 -7.52
N SER A 297 -12.34 5.92 -6.93
CA SER A 297 -12.89 6.49 -5.70
C SER A 297 -12.88 8.01 -5.77
N ALA A 298 -14.06 8.59 -5.94
CA ALA A 298 -14.26 10.04 -5.99
C ALA A 298 -14.05 10.66 -4.60
N LEU A 299 -13.85 11.98 -4.54
CA LEU A 299 -13.60 12.67 -3.26
C LEU A 299 -14.78 12.50 -2.30
N SER A 300 -16.01 12.56 -2.80
CA SER A 300 -17.21 12.29 -1.99
C SER A 300 -17.16 10.91 -1.33
N ASN A 301 -16.61 9.91 -2.02
CA ASN A 301 -16.43 8.57 -1.48
C ASN A 301 -15.29 8.51 -0.44
N GLU A 302 -14.21 9.29 -0.59
CA GLU A 302 -13.17 9.38 0.44
C GLU A 302 -13.74 9.94 1.76
N TYR A 303 -14.63 10.94 1.69
CA TYR A 303 -15.36 11.44 2.84
C TYR A 303 -16.34 10.39 3.41
N ALA A 304 -17.05 9.65 2.56
CA ALA A 304 -17.94 8.58 2.99
C ALA A 304 -17.18 7.46 3.73
N LEU A 305 -15.99 7.08 3.23
CA LEU A 305 -15.14 6.06 3.81
C LEU A 305 -14.63 6.45 5.20
N ILE A 306 -14.21 7.70 5.42
CA ILE A 306 -13.81 8.11 6.78
C ILE A 306 -15.00 8.15 7.74
N ALA A 307 -16.19 8.53 7.26
CA ALA A 307 -17.40 8.54 8.06
C ALA A 307 -17.76 7.11 8.50
N GLU A 308 -17.78 6.18 7.55
CA GLU A 308 -18.10 4.77 7.77
C GLU A 308 -17.08 4.08 8.70
N HIS A 309 -15.79 4.19 8.39
CA HIS A 309 -14.76 3.38 9.06
C HIS A 309 -14.25 3.98 10.36
N PHE A 310 -14.44 5.28 10.60
CA PHE A 310 -14.01 5.95 11.85
C PHE A 310 -15.16 6.51 12.68
N GLY A 311 -16.41 6.33 12.25
CA GLY A 311 -17.60 6.74 13.02
C GLY A 311 -17.68 8.25 13.23
N LEU A 312 -17.29 9.04 12.22
CA LEU A 312 -17.31 10.50 12.31
C LEU A 312 -18.73 11.04 12.09
N GLU A 313 -19.13 11.94 12.97
CA GLU A 313 -20.39 12.65 12.83
C GLU A 313 -20.30 13.73 11.73
N PRO A 314 -21.42 14.16 11.11
CA PRO A 314 -21.42 15.15 10.03
C PRO A 314 -20.70 16.47 10.37
N GLU A 315 -20.76 16.90 11.64
CA GLU A 315 -20.07 18.10 12.11
C GLU A 315 -18.54 17.95 12.09
N GLU A 316 -18.03 16.75 12.39
CA GLU A 316 -16.59 16.46 12.34
C GLU A 316 -16.06 16.34 10.91
N LEU A 317 -16.90 15.84 9.98
CA LEU A 317 -16.58 15.83 8.55
C LEU A 317 -16.42 17.26 8.03
N LEU A 318 -17.39 18.13 8.35
CA LEU A 318 -17.32 19.57 8.02
C LEU A 318 -16.05 20.21 8.60
N HIS A 319 -15.70 19.91 9.85
CA HIS A 319 -14.50 20.46 10.49
C HIS A 319 -13.20 20.03 9.79
N THR A 320 -13.15 18.78 9.32
CA THR A 320 -12.03 18.24 8.53
C THR A 320 -11.85 19.04 7.23
N THR A 321 -12.95 19.50 6.62
CA THR A 321 -12.94 20.38 5.45
C THR A 321 -12.53 21.84 5.77
N PHE A 322 -12.72 22.31 7.00
CA PHE A 322 -12.47 23.71 7.40
C PHE A 322 -11.07 23.99 7.99
N ILE A 323 -10.38 22.99 8.57
CA ILE A 323 -8.99 23.13 9.07
C ILE A 323 -8.03 23.61 7.95
N MET A 324 -8.46 23.49 6.71
CA MET A 324 -7.74 23.84 5.49
C MET A 324 -7.69 25.34 5.12
N SER A 325 -8.43 26.20 5.83
CA SER A 325 -8.62 27.61 5.43
C SER A 325 -7.93 28.66 6.32
N ALA A 326 -7.27 28.29 7.43
CA ALA A 326 -6.65 29.29 8.32
C ALA A 326 -5.23 29.66 7.88
N PRO A 327 -5.00 30.92 7.53
CA PRO A 327 -4.29 31.82 8.44
C PRO A 327 -5.30 32.77 9.08
N GLU A 328 -5.22 32.99 10.39
CA GLU A 328 -5.98 34.05 11.04
C GLU A 328 -5.50 35.42 10.54
N GLU A 329 -6.01 35.88 9.40
CA GLU A 329 -6.14 37.32 9.14
C GLU A 329 -7.54 37.74 9.54
N LYS A 330 -7.61 38.49 10.66
CA LYS A 330 -8.81 39.22 11.06
C LYS A 330 -9.16 40.21 9.96
N VAL A 331 -10.15 39.87 9.14
CA VAL A 331 -10.85 40.85 8.32
C VAL A 331 -11.99 41.40 9.17
N ASP A 332 -11.81 42.61 9.69
CA ASP A 332 -12.88 43.35 10.36
C ASP A 332 -13.96 43.69 9.33
N ILE A 333 -15.06 42.93 9.35
CA ILE A 333 -16.28 43.27 8.61
C ILE A 333 -17.21 43.99 9.57
N ALA A 334 -17.35 45.31 9.39
CA ALA A 334 -18.36 46.11 10.06
C ALA A 334 -19.77 45.66 9.61
N PRO A 335 -20.78 45.64 10.51
CA PRO A 335 -22.11 45.20 10.15
C PRO A 335 -22.84 46.31 9.40
N GLU A 336 -23.17 46.08 8.13
CA GLU A 336 -24.16 46.91 7.44
C GLU A 336 -25.59 46.47 7.74
N ALA A 337 -26.43 47.49 7.82
CA ALA A 337 -27.73 47.48 8.47
C ALA A 337 -28.78 46.60 7.77
N VAL A 338 -29.48 45.82 8.58
CA VAL A 338 -30.74 45.15 8.21
C VAL A 338 -31.80 46.22 7.96
N VAL A 339 -32.20 46.39 6.70
CA VAL A 339 -33.45 47.08 6.35
C VAL A 339 -34.48 46.01 5.98
N SER A 340 -35.51 45.93 6.80
CA SER A 340 -36.70 45.11 6.64
C SER A 340 -37.68 45.69 5.61
N SER A 341 -38.25 44.86 4.74
CA SER A 341 -39.57 45.06 4.14
C SER A 341 -40.05 43.71 3.57
N GLU A 342 -40.95 43.03 4.27
CA GLU A 342 -42.41 42.97 4.04
C GLU A 342 -42.84 41.85 3.07
N GLU A 343 -43.56 40.87 3.63
CA GLU A 343 -44.35 39.86 2.92
C GLU A 343 -45.51 40.49 2.15
N LYS A 344 -45.83 39.96 0.96
CA LYS A 344 -47.20 40.04 0.44
C LYS A 344 -47.62 38.75 -0.29
N LYS A 345 -48.81 38.32 0.11
CA LYS A 345 -49.57 37.11 -0.18
C LYS A 345 -50.10 37.00 -1.62
N THR A 346 -50.10 35.76 -2.14
CA THR A 346 -51.06 35.04 -3.03
C THR A 346 -51.76 35.77 -4.19
N VAL A 347 -51.81 35.12 -5.37
CA VAL A 347 -53.02 34.81 -6.19
C VAL A 347 -52.64 33.80 -7.32
N GLU A 348 -53.35 32.68 -7.45
CA GLU A 348 -53.43 31.83 -8.67
C GLU A 348 -54.40 32.46 -9.71
N PRO A 349 -54.37 32.10 -11.01
CA PRO A 349 -55.31 31.05 -11.42
C PRO A 349 -54.93 30.19 -12.67
N THR A 350 -55.54 29.00 -12.71
CA THR A 350 -56.15 28.24 -13.84
C THR A 350 -55.32 27.76 -15.06
N THR A 351 -55.11 26.43 -15.06
CA THR A 351 -55.56 25.40 -16.04
C THR A 351 -55.63 25.70 -17.54
N GLU A 352 -54.96 24.86 -18.33
CA GLU A 352 -55.59 24.12 -19.44
C GLU A 352 -54.87 22.79 -19.70
N ALA A 353 -55.65 21.77 -20.02
CA ALA A 353 -55.27 20.37 -20.15
C ALA A 353 -55.19 19.95 -21.62
N THR A 354 -54.34 18.97 -21.96
CA THR A 354 -54.63 18.00 -23.02
C THR A 354 -54.00 16.64 -22.69
N THR A 355 -54.86 15.63 -22.69
CA THR A 355 -54.68 14.19 -22.43
C THR A 355 -54.24 13.41 -23.67
N THR A 356 -53.52 12.31 -23.46
CA THR A 356 -53.70 10.95 -24.06
C THR A 356 -52.64 10.02 -23.41
N GLU A 357 -53.01 9.12 -22.49
CA GLU A 357 -53.43 7.70 -22.67
C GLU A 357 -52.29 6.68 -22.83
N GLU A 358 -52.22 5.74 -21.88
CA GLU A 358 -52.01 4.27 -21.97
C GLU A 358 -51.36 3.77 -20.65
N ALA A 359 -52.05 3.07 -19.75
CA ALA A 359 -52.54 1.68 -19.75
C ALA A 359 -51.64 0.77 -18.88
N LYS A 360 -52.23 0.28 -17.77
CA LYS A 360 -51.68 -0.68 -16.79
C LYS A 360 -51.99 -2.12 -17.22
N GLY A 361 -51.10 -3.05 -16.86
CA GLY A 361 -51.36 -4.49 -16.74
C GLY A 361 -50.05 -5.24 -16.53
N GLU A 362 -49.66 -5.52 -15.29
CA GLU A 362 -49.89 -6.78 -14.54
C GLU A 362 -48.77 -7.83 -14.72
N THR A 363 -48.25 -8.24 -13.56
CA THR A 363 -47.27 -9.28 -13.26
C THR A 363 -47.68 -10.68 -13.73
N PRO A 364 -46.72 -11.62 -13.80
CA PRO A 364 -46.95 -12.87 -13.08
C PRO A 364 -45.76 -13.39 -12.27
N THR A 365 -46.13 -13.96 -11.13
CA THR A 365 -45.38 -14.81 -10.21
C THR A 365 -45.36 -16.26 -10.73
N VAL A 366 -44.25 -17.00 -10.64
CA VAL A 366 -44.26 -18.47 -10.56
C VAL A 366 -43.07 -18.99 -9.74
N ALA A 367 -43.36 -19.90 -8.81
CA ALA A 367 -42.45 -20.91 -8.24
C ALA A 367 -43.22 -22.25 -8.24
N PRO A 368 -42.61 -23.41 -7.88
CA PRO A 368 -41.36 -24.03 -8.29
C PRO A 368 -41.60 -25.42 -8.95
N THR A 369 -40.60 -26.01 -9.64
CA THR A 369 -40.64 -27.46 -9.92
C THR A 369 -39.24 -28.08 -9.94
N SER A 370 -39.11 -29.20 -9.25
CA SER A 370 -37.93 -30.07 -9.11
C SER A 370 -37.84 -31.12 -10.22
N VAL A 371 -36.64 -31.37 -10.76
CA VAL A 371 -36.22 -32.70 -11.26
C VAL A 371 -34.71 -32.88 -11.03
N VAL A 372 -34.35 -34.09 -10.62
CA VAL A 372 -33.07 -34.58 -10.10
C VAL A 372 -32.16 -35.13 -11.23
N GLU A 373 -30.85 -35.17 -10.94
CA GLU A 373 -29.78 -35.99 -11.55
C GLU A 373 -29.29 -35.72 -12.99
N SER A 374 -28.00 -35.36 -13.10
CA SER A 374 -26.95 -36.08 -13.88
C SER A 374 -25.83 -35.13 -14.35
N ALA A 375 -24.68 -35.12 -13.64
CA ALA A 375 -23.36 -34.84 -14.25
C ALA A 375 -22.23 -35.06 -13.21
N THR A 376 -22.16 -36.26 -12.63
CA THR A 376 -20.88 -36.82 -12.17
C THR A 376 -20.11 -37.31 -13.40
N GLY A 377 -18.94 -36.72 -13.69
CA GLY A 377 -18.01 -37.31 -14.66
C GLY A 377 -17.24 -36.33 -15.53
N ALA A 378 -16.47 -35.41 -14.94
CA ALA A 378 -15.38 -34.71 -15.64
C ALA A 378 -14.38 -34.08 -14.65
N ALA A 379 -13.86 -34.86 -13.69
CA ALA A 379 -12.81 -34.39 -12.78
C ALA A 379 -11.79 -35.48 -12.39
N SER A 380 -11.77 -36.64 -13.06
CA SER A 380 -10.82 -37.72 -12.74
C SER A 380 -9.76 -37.99 -13.82
N THR A 381 -9.58 -37.09 -14.79
CA THR A 381 -8.62 -37.30 -15.90
C THR A 381 -7.52 -36.24 -16.00
N ALA A 382 -7.47 -35.26 -15.10
CA ALA A 382 -6.35 -34.31 -15.00
C ALA A 382 -5.37 -34.65 -13.85
N ALA A 383 -5.78 -35.47 -12.88
CA ALA A 383 -4.96 -35.84 -11.71
C ALA A 383 -3.95 -36.97 -11.98
N SER A 384 -4.10 -37.72 -13.08
CA SER A 384 -3.23 -38.87 -13.39
C SER A 384 -2.02 -38.52 -14.26
N THR A 385 -1.96 -37.30 -14.82
CA THR A 385 -0.86 -36.87 -15.69
C THR A 385 0.22 -36.06 -14.96
N VAL A 386 -0.02 -35.67 -13.70
CA VAL A 386 0.94 -34.91 -12.88
C VAL A 386 1.82 -35.83 -12.02
N THR A 387 1.36 -37.03 -11.70
CA THR A 387 2.10 -37.99 -10.84
C THR A 387 3.19 -38.75 -11.58
N ALA A 388 3.21 -38.75 -12.91
CA ALA A 388 4.25 -39.42 -13.72
C ALA A 388 5.43 -38.51 -14.12
N ALA A 389 5.27 -37.19 -14.00
CA ALA A 389 6.34 -36.22 -14.31
C ALA A 389 7.23 -35.89 -13.10
N ALA A 390 6.80 -36.23 -11.88
CA ALA A 390 7.54 -35.95 -10.64
C ALA A 390 8.58 -37.03 -10.27
N THR A 391 8.60 -38.17 -10.95
CA THR A 391 9.51 -39.30 -10.65
C THR A 391 10.85 -39.25 -11.38
N ASN A 392 11.05 -38.32 -12.32
CA ASN A 392 12.25 -38.28 -13.18
C ASN A 392 13.21 -37.10 -12.93
N MET A 393 13.11 -36.42 -11.79
CA MET A 393 14.02 -35.31 -11.42
C MET A 393 14.67 -35.51 -10.05
N GLN A 394 15.09 -36.74 -9.72
CA GLN A 394 15.73 -37.03 -8.42
C GLN A 394 17.27 -36.98 -8.39
N ASP A 395 17.99 -36.73 -9.49
CA ASP A 395 19.46 -36.93 -9.48
C ASP A 395 20.34 -35.73 -9.92
N SER A 396 19.83 -34.49 -9.97
CA SER A 396 20.72 -33.38 -10.36
C SER A 396 20.37 -32.00 -9.80
N VAL A 397 20.41 -31.84 -8.47
CA VAL A 397 20.57 -30.49 -7.85
C VAL A 397 21.28 -30.48 -6.48
N PHE A 398 21.73 -31.62 -5.93
CA PHE A 398 22.23 -31.68 -4.55
C PHE A 398 23.73 -31.34 -4.35
N SER A 399 24.40 -30.63 -5.26
CA SER A 399 25.86 -30.37 -5.17
C SER A 399 26.30 -29.01 -4.62
N MET A 400 25.39 -28.11 -4.20
CA MET A 400 25.78 -26.79 -3.67
C MET A 400 25.59 -26.59 -2.15
N PHE A 401 25.47 -27.68 -1.39
CA PHE A 401 25.49 -27.64 0.08
C PHE A 401 26.82 -28.16 0.63
N GLY A 402 27.86 -27.30 0.61
CA GLY A 402 29.09 -27.45 1.42
C GLY A 402 30.19 -28.36 0.85
N GLY A 403 31.30 -27.76 0.45
CA GLY A 403 32.59 -28.45 0.30
C GLY A 403 33.39 -28.08 -0.94
N GLY A 404 34.08 -26.95 -0.92
CA GLY A 404 35.14 -26.68 -1.89
C GLY A 404 36.33 -27.63 -1.67
N ALA A 405 36.76 -28.32 -2.72
CA ALA A 405 37.90 -29.24 -2.68
C ALA A 405 39.26 -28.50 -2.77
N LYS A 406 40.09 -28.77 -1.74
CA LYS A 406 41.56 -28.73 -1.58
C LYS A 406 42.44 -28.10 -2.68
N LYS A 407 43.27 -27.13 -2.26
CA LYS A 407 44.72 -27.08 -2.53
C LYS A 407 45.49 -26.88 -1.21
N GLU A 408 46.72 -27.40 -1.18
CA GLU A 408 47.46 -27.89 -0.02
C GLU A 408 48.01 -26.86 1.00
N LYS A 409 48.33 -27.44 2.16
CA LYS A 409 48.77 -26.94 3.47
C LYS A 409 49.89 -25.89 3.48
N VAL A 410 49.73 -24.93 4.41
CA VAL A 410 50.74 -24.65 5.46
C VAL A 410 49.98 -24.56 6.80
N GLU A 411 50.48 -25.29 7.79
CA GLU A 411 49.97 -25.36 9.18
C GLU A 411 50.44 -24.12 9.96
N ASP A 412 49.57 -23.47 10.75
CA ASP A 412 49.67 -23.55 12.21
C ASP A 412 48.56 -22.78 12.98
N GLU A 413 48.13 -23.46 14.03
CA GLU A 413 47.55 -23.04 15.32
C GLU A 413 46.28 -22.18 15.43
N ASP A 414 45.21 -22.88 15.83
CA ASP A 414 44.28 -22.59 16.94
C ASP A 414 43.90 -21.13 17.20
N ARG A 415 42.68 -20.75 16.81
CA ARG A 415 41.96 -19.64 17.42
C ARG A 415 40.48 -19.93 17.52
N GLY A 416 40.08 -20.28 18.74
CA GLY A 416 38.70 -20.41 19.17
C GLY A 416 37.87 -19.16 18.88
N ASP A 417 36.68 -19.44 18.39
CA ASP A 417 35.55 -18.53 18.26
C ASP A 417 35.18 -17.99 19.66
N ASN A 418 35.29 -16.67 19.86
CA ASN A 418 34.74 -16.02 21.05
C ASN A 418 33.89 -14.81 20.64
N SER A 419 32.60 -15.10 20.49
CA SER A 419 31.50 -14.18 20.73
C SER A 419 31.72 -13.40 22.05
N GLY A 420 32.17 -12.15 21.95
CA GLY A 420 32.38 -11.26 23.09
C GLY A 420 31.82 -9.86 22.82
N SER A 421 30.81 -9.49 23.58
CA SER A 421 30.16 -8.17 23.62
C SER A 421 31.14 -6.99 23.77
N ALA A 422 30.84 -5.87 23.10
CA ALA A 422 31.62 -4.63 23.02
C ALA A 422 31.89 -3.87 24.35
N LYS A 423 31.69 -4.50 25.51
CA LYS A 423 31.97 -3.92 26.83
C LYS A 423 33.39 -4.21 27.34
N ALA A 424 34.11 -5.16 26.73
CA ALA A 424 35.47 -5.54 27.14
C ALA A 424 36.61 -4.84 26.38
N GLN A 425 36.32 -3.92 25.45
CA GLN A 425 37.34 -3.19 24.68
C GLN A 425 37.57 -1.75 25.15
N LYS A 426 36.91 -1.29 26.23
CA LYS A 426 37.10 0.07 26.77
C LYS A 426 37.98 0.13 28.03
N GLU A 427 38.49 -1.00 28.52
CA GLU A 427 39.33 -1.05 29.74
C GLU A 427 40.82 -1.39 29.48
N ALA A 428 41.27 -1.39 28.22
CA ALA A 428 42.66 -1.74 27.87
C ALA A 428 43.45 -0.61 27.20
N ALA A 429 43.11 0.66 27.48
CA ALA A 429 43.88 1.82 27.04
C ALA A 429 43.90 2.90 28.14
N ALA A 430 44.57 2.60 29.25
CA ALA A 430 44.91 3.58 30.28
C ALA A 430 46.36 3.35 30.74
N GLY A 431 47.21 4.35 30.49
CA GLY A 431 48.65 4.41 30.80
C GLY A 431 49.45 4.70 29.52
N GLU A 432 50.25 5.74 29.36
CA GLU A 432 50.80 6.78 30.24
C GLU A 432 51.15 8.01 29.35
N ASN A 433 50.78 9.23 29.75
CA ASN A 433 51.63 10.44 29.69
C ASN A 433 50.89 11.64 30.31
N PRO A 434 51.49 12.39 31.25
CA PRO A 434 50.89 13.56 31.89
C PRO A 434 51.19 14.85 31.10
N GLU A 435 50.40 15.90 31.35
CA GLU A 435 50.52 17.29 30.85
C GLU A 435 49.68 17.65 29.61
N ASP A 436 48.38 17.90 29.85
CA ASP A 436 47.64 19.04 29.29
C ASP A 436 46.25 19.11 29.97
N GLU A 437 46.14 19.87 31.07
CA GLU A 437 44.85 20.16 31.72
C GLU A 437 44.19 21.37 31.06
N ALA A 438 43.12 21.13 30.30
CA ALA A 438 42.10 22.13 29.96
C ALA A 438 40.87 21.91 30.86
N PRO A 439 40.21 22.96 31.38
CA PRO A 439 39.16 22.81 32.37
C PRO A 439 37.92 22.09 31.81
N GLU A 440 37.46 21.06 32.53
CA GLU A 440 36.24 20.30 32.26
C GLU A 440 35.01 21.23 32.27
N SER A 441 34.19 21.15 31.21
CA SER A 441 32.86 21.76 31.18
C SER A 441 31.89 20.97 32.05
N GLU A 442 31.07 21.67 32.84
CA GLU A 442 30.11 21.10 33.79
C GLU A 442 29.23 19.99 33.19
N ASP A 443 29.27 18.81 33.81
CA ASP A 443 28.47 17.64 33.48
C ASP A 443 26.98 17.90 33.81
N VAL A 444 26.18 18.22 32.79
CA VAL A 444 24.73 18.40 32.95
C VAL A 444 24.08 17.01 33.01
N HIS A 445 23.82 16.54 34.22
CA HIS A 445 23.07 15.31 34.48
C HIS A 445 21.57 15.55 34.34
N PHE A 446 20.93 14.87 33.39
CA PHE A 446 19.46 14.85 33.26
C PHE A 446 18.92 13.50 33.75
N GLU A 447 18.11 13.52 34.80
CA GLU A 447 17.27 12.37 35.15
C GLU A 447 16.03 12.32 34.23
N PRO A 448 15.75 11.18 33.58
CA PRO A 448 14.57 11.05 32.73
C PRO A 448 13.28 11.09 33.58
N VAL A 449 12.44 12.09 33.33
CA VAL A 449 11.18 12.34 34.06
C VAL A 449 10.03 11.40 33.65
N ILE A 450 10.27 10.43 32.78
CA ILE A 450 9.23 9.46 32.38
C ILE A 450 9.73 8.05 32.67
N HIS A 451 9.29 7.54 33.81
CA HIS A 451 9.28 6.11 34.07
C HIS A 451 8.11 5.53 33.27
N LEU A 452 8.39 4.71 32.25
CA LEU A 452 7.39 3.87 31.58
C LEU A 452 6.87 2.85 32.59
N THR A 453 5.88 3.25 33.40
CA THR A 453 5.25 2.39 34.40
C THR A 453 4.29 1.39 33.78
N ASP A 454 3.89 1.59 32.52
CA ASP A 454 2.84 0.79 31.92
C ASP A 454 3.44 -0.19 30.91
N LYS A 455 3.70 -1.41 31.38
CA LYS A 455 3.86 -2.57 30.52
C LYS A 455 2.55 -2.76 29.75
N VAL A 456 2.53 -2.34 28.50
CA VAL A 456 1.45 -2.70 27.57
C VAL A 456 1.47 -4.23 27.44
N GLU A 457 0.43 -4.89 27.92
CA GLU A 457 0.25 -6.33 27.75
C GLU A 457 0.04 -6.64 26.27
N VAL A 458 1.09 -7.14 25.63
CA VAL A 458 1.05 -7.60 24.23
C VAL A 458 0.35 -8.96 24.20
N LYS A 459 -0.93 -8.97 23.83
CA LYS A 459 -1.68 -10.21 23.60
C LYS A 459 -1.16 -10.90 22.35
N THR A 460 -0.53 -12.05 22.51
CA THR A 460 0.15 -12.77 21.41
C THR A 460 -0.80 -13.63 20.56
N GLY A 461 -2.05 -13.78 20.99
CA GLY A 461 -3.02 -14.73 20.41
C GLY A 461 -2.70 -16.19 20.71
N GLU A 462 -1.69 -16.46 21.56
CA GLU A 462 -1.24 -17.81 21.96
C GLU A 462 -1.71 -18.16 23.39
N GLU A 463 -2.50 -17.29 24.03
CA GLU A 463 -2.92 -17.39 25.45
C GLU A 463 -3.83 -18.60 25.72
N VAL A 464 -4.55 -19.05 24.70
CA VAL A 464 -5.45 -20.22 24.74
C VAL A 464 -4.75 -21.52 24.29
N GLU A 465 -3.43 -21.50 24.12
CA GLU A 465 -2.66 -22.64 23.63
C GLU A 465 -1.64 -23.13 24.67
N GLU A 466 -1.40 -24.44 24.70
CA GLU A 466 -0.40 -25.09 25.54
C GLU A 466 0.83 -25.41 24.70
N GLN A 467 2.01 -24.97 25.15
CA GLN A 467 3.27 -25.29 24.48
C GLN A 467 3.72 -26.70 24.83
N THR A 468 3.60 -27.63 23.87
CA THR A 468 4.00 -29.04 24.05
C THR A 468 5.46 -29.29 23.68
N PHE A 469 6.05 -28.38 22.91
CA PHE A 469 7.45 -28.45 22.51
C PHE A 469 8.02 -27.05 22.29
N LYS A 470 9.30 -26.85 22.64
CA LYS A 470 10.06 -25.62 22.35
C LYS A 470 11.54 -25.96 22.18
N MET A 471 12.13 -25.56 21.06
CA MET A 471 13.56 -25.72 20.85
C MET A 471 14.13 -24.70 19.88
N ARG A 472 15.38 -24.33 20.11
CA ARG A 472 16.16 -23.44 19.26
C ARG A 472 16.46 -24.09 17.90
N ALA A 473 16.19 -23.38 16.81
CA ALA A 473 16.42 -23.87 15.46
C ALA A 473 16.72 -22.75 14.46
N LYS A 474 17.19 -23.14 13.27
CA LYS A 474 17.26 -22.30 12.08
C LYS A 474 16.37 -22.89 10.99
N LEU A 475 15.50 -22.07 10.41
CA LEU A 475 14.52 -22.44 9.41
C LEU A 475 14.93 -21.90 8.04
N PHE A 476 14.73 -22.71 7.01
CA PHE A 476 14.98 -22.38 5.61
C PHE A 476 13.72 -22.67 4.79
N LYS A 477 13.49 -21.87 3.76
CA LYS A 477 12.42 -22.03 2.77
C LYS A 477 13.06 -22.36 1.41
N PHE A 478 12.52 -23.35 0.72
CA PHE A 478 12.94 -23.66 -0.64
C PHE A 478 12.26 -22.73 -1.65
N ILE A 479 13.04 -22.12 -2.54
CA ILE A 479 12.53 -21.26 -3.62
C ILE A 479 12.57 -22.07 -4.92
N ARG A 480 11.40 -22.38 -5.47
CA ARG A 480 11.28 -23.25 -6.65
C ARG A 480 11.87 -22.63 -7.91
N ASP A 481 11.67 -21.32 -8.11
CA ASP A 481 12.10 -20.61 -9.32
C ASP A 481 13.63 -20.56 -9.45
N SER A 482 14.34 -20.43 -8.32
CA SER A 482 15.81 -20.41 -8.28
C SER A 482 16.43 -21.72 -7.80
N ASN A 483 15.60 -22.73 -7.47
CA ASN A 483 16.04 -24.05 -7.03
C ASN A 483 17.04 -24.01 -5.85
N GLU A 484 16.82 -23.09 -4.90
CA GLU A 484 17.75 -22.81 -3.81
C GLU A 484 17.06 -22.74 -2.43
N TRP A 485 17.84 -22.98 -1.37
CA TRP A 485 17.39 -22.81 0.02
C TRP A 485 17.75 -21.43 0.53
N LYS A 486 16.74 -20.64 0.96
CA LYS A 486 16.97 -19.34 1.63
C LYS A 486 16.70 -19.43 3.12
N GLU A 487 17.57 -18.82 3.91
CA GLU A 487 17.34 -18.70 5.36
C GLU A 487 16.08 -17.88 5.60
N ARG A 488 15.13 -18.47 6.32
CA ARG A 488 13.83 -17.89 6.62
C ARG A 488 13.78 -17.29 8.01
N GLY A 489 14.56 -17.82 8.97
CA GLY A 489 14.64 -17.28 10.32
C GLY A 489 15.44 -18.15 11.27
N THR A 490 15.98 -17.54 12.32
CA THR A 490 16.61 -18.22 13.46
C THR A 490 15.86 -17.83 14.73
N GLY A 491 15.51 -18.80 15.56
CA GLY A 491 14.58 -18.60 16.67
C GLY A 491 14.19 -19.87 17.40
N ASP A 492 13.24 -19.77 18.34
CA ASP A 492 12.63 -20.94 18.98
C ASP A 492 11.43 -21.42 18.15
N VAL A 493 11.49 -22.67 17.67
CA VAL A 493 10.33 -23.36 17.11
C VAL A 493 9.51 -23.95 18.27
N ARG A 494 8.19 -23.77 18.20
CA ARG A 494 7.24 -24.24 19.21
C ARG A 494 6.13 -25.04 18.56
N LEU A 495 5.69 -26.10 19.24
CA LEU A 495 4.43 -26.76 18.94
C LEU A 495 3.41 -26.32 20.00
N LEU A 496 2.32 -25.71 19.55
CA LEU A 496 1.29 -25.10 20.38
C LEU A 496 -0.02 -25.86 20.16
N LYS A 497 -0.56 -26.45 21.23
CA LYS A 497 -1.81 -27.21 21.24
C LYS A 497 -2.94 -26.33 21.75
N HIS A 498 -3.96 -26.11 20.93
CA HIS A 498 -5.11 -25.30 21.32
C HIS A 498 -5.94 -25.99 22.40
N ARG A 499 -6.28 -25.28 23.49
CA ARG A 499 -6.97 -25.89 24.65
C ARG A 499 -8.39 -26.36 24.34
N GLU A 500 -9.11 -25.67 23.46
CA GLU A 500 -10.50 -26.01 23.12
C GLU A 500 -10.62 -27.09 22.03
N ASN A 501 -10.06 -26.85 20.85
CA ASN A 501 -10.19 -27.78 19.72
C ASN A 501 -9.13 -28.90 19.70
N GLY A 502 -8.14 -28.86 20.59
CA GLY A 502 -7.08 -29.87 20.73
C GLY A 502 -6.05 -29.92 19.61
N LYS A 503 -6.18 -29.10 18.56
CA LYS A 503 -5.29 -29.12 17.39
C LYS A 503 -3.95 -28.47 17.72
N THR A 504 -2.88 -29.08 17.23
CA THR A 504 -1.50 -28.59 17.40
C THR A 504 -1.00 -27.88 16.14
N ARG A 505 -0.42 -26.69 16.30
CA ARG A 505 0.27 -25.94 15.24
C ARG A 505 1.75 -25.73 15.55
N LEU A 506 2.56 -25.60 14.51
CA LEU A 506 3.95 -25.20 14.60
C LEU A 506 4.06 -23.69 14.44
N VAL A 507 4.70 -23.02 15.39
CA VAL A 507 4.99 -21.57 15.34
C VAL A 507 6.47 -21.33 15.61
N MET A 508 7.13 -20.55 14.76
CA MET A 508 8.51 -20.09 14.98
C MET A 508 8.60 -18.59 14.77
N ARG A 509 9.29 -17.89 15.66
CA ARG A 509 9.54 -16.44 15.56
C ARG A 509 11.03 -16.17 15.41
N ARG A 510 11.38 -15.14 14.65
CA ARG A 510 12.76 -14.68 14.46
C ARG A 510 13.25 -13.96 15.71
N ASP A 511 14.52 -14.17 16.03
CA ASP A 511 15.22 -13.35 17.02
C ASP A 511 15.18 -11.86 16.69
N LYS A 512 15.27 -11.05 17.74
CA LYS A 512 15.29 -9.58 17.74
C LYS A 512 13.97 -8.94 17.28
N THR A 513 13.43 -9.39 16.14
CA THR A 513 12.22 -8.84 15.53
C THR A 513 10.93 -9.45 16.07
N LEU A 514 11.00 -10.65 16.66
CA LEU A 514 9.85 -11.44 17.14
C LEU A 514 8.78 -11.74 16.07
N LYS A 515 9.08 -11.45 14.80
CA LYS A 515 8.22 -11.74 13.64
C LYS A 515 8.11 -13.24 13.44
N VAL A 516 6.89 -13.71 13.15
CA VAL A 516 6.62 -15.11 12.84
C VAL A 516 7.27 -15.47 11.50
N CYS A 517 7.91 -16.64 11.41
CA CYS A 517 8.57 -17.13 10.20
C CYS A 517 8.20 -18.58 9.82
N ALA A 518 7.42 -19.26 10.66
CA ALA A 518 6.60 -20.43 10.34
C ALA A 518 5.36 -20.42 11.24
N ASN A 519 4.19 -20.73 10.68
CA ASN A 519 2.91 -20.82 11.37
C ASN A 519 1.96 -21.69 10.56
N HIS A 520 1.81 -22.96 10.91
CA HIS A 520 0.87 -23.88 10.25
C HIS A 520 0.41 -24.98 11.21
N TYR A 521 -0.78 -25.53 10.97
CA TYR A 521 -1.20 -26.76 11.64
C TYR A 521 -0.30 -27.93 11.25
N VAL A 522 -0.03 -28.83 12.19
CA VAL A 522 0.65 -30.09 11.89
C VAL A 522 -0.39 -31.08 11.35
N VAL A 523 -0.48 -31.28 10.04
CA VAL A 523 -1.52 -32.14 9.43
C VAL A 523 -1.01 -33.55 9.09
N PRO A 524 -1.88 -34.56 9.02
CA PRO A 524 -1.50 -35.97 8.77
C PRO A 524 -0.70 -36.19 7.48
N GLU A 525 -0.91 -35.34 6.48
CA GLU A 525 -0.29 -35.47 5.16
C GLU A 525 1.17 -34.98 5.14
N MET A 526 1.63 -34.29 6.20
CA MET A 526 3.00 -33.75 6.25
C MET A 526 4.04 -34.86 6.46
N LYS A 527 4.92 -35.08 5.49
CA LYS A 527 6.00 -36.07 5.63
C LYS A 527 7.31 -35.41 6.02
N LEU A 528 7.82 -35.74 7.21
CA LEU A 528 9.19 -35.44 7.61
C LEU A 528 10.18 -36.35 6.88
N SER A 529 11.05 -35.76 6.06
CA SER A 529 12.15 -36.44 5.38
C SER A 529 13.51 -35.94 5.87
N PRO A 530 14.53 -36.82 5.96
CA PRO A 530 15.88 -36.40 6.30
C PRO A 530 16.44 -35.46 5.22
N ASN A 531 17.20 -34.45 5.63
CA ASN A 531 17.88 -33.58 4.67
C ASN A 531 19.18 -34.24 4.17
N VAL A 532 19.38 -34.34 2.86
CA VAL A 532 20.54 -35.00 2.27
C VAL A 532 21.82 -34.30 2.74
N GLY A 533 22.75 -35.06 3.34
CA GLY A 533 24.01 -34.53 3.87
C GLY A 533 23.91 -33.88 5.26
N SER A 534 22.79 -34.01 5.99
CA SER A 534 22.67 -33.54 7.37
C SER A 534 21.86 -34.49 8.26
N ASP A 535 22.46 -34.92 9.37
CA ASP A 535 21.81 -35.71 10.44
C ASP A 535 21.07 -34.85 11.48
N ARG A 536 21.22 -33.53 11.39
CA ARG A 536 20.64 -32.53 12.30
C ARG A 536 19.56 -31.67 11.65
N SER A 537 19.03 -32.09 10.50
CA SER A 537 18.04 -31.31 9.75
C SER A 537 16.90 -32.18 9.20
N TRP A 538 15.70 -31.62 9.19
CA TRP A 538 14.49 -32.25 8.63
C TRP A 538 13.82 -31.35 7.61
N VAL A 539 13.17 -31.97 6.62
CA VAL A 539 12.44 -31.31 5.54
C VAL A 539 10.99 -31.78 5.52
N TRP A 540 10.04 -30.87 5.30
CA TRP A 540 8.63 -31.20 5.09
C TRP A 540 7.95 -30.15 4.21
N ASN A 541 6.77 -30.50 3.70
CA ASN A 541 5.90 -29.59 2.96
C ASN A 541 4.72 -29.18 3.86
N ALA A 542 4.53 -27.88 4.03
CA ALA A 542 3.34 -27.30 4.62
C ALA A 542 2.44 -26.80 3.49
N ALA A 543 1.23 -27.34 3.35
CA ALA A 543 0.31 -26.91 2.28
C ALA A 543 -0.30 -25.52 2.54
N ALA A 544 -0.32 -25.09 3.81
CA ALA A 544 -0.96 -23.86 4.26
C ALA A 544 -0.17 -23.26 5.46
N ASP A 545 0.98 -22.64 5.18
CA ASP A 545 1.72 -21.84 6.16
C ASP A 545 1.31 -20.37 6.09
N VAL A 546 0.91 -19.81 7.23
CA VAL A 546 0.39 -18.44 7.38
C VAL A 546 1.41 -17.52 8.07
N SER A 547 2.70 -17.85 8.05
CA SER A 547 3.72 -17.05 8.76
C SER A 547 3.96 -15.67 8.17
N GLU A 548 3.66 -15.48 6.88
CA GLU A 548 3.73 -14.20 6.17
C GLU A 548 2.35 -13.70 5.74
N GLY A 549 1.29 -14.15 6.42
CA GLY A 549 -0.10 -13.73 6.17
C GLY A 549 -0.94 -14.88 5.60
N GLU A 550 -1.08 -14.93 4.28
CA GLU A 550 -1.88 -15.95 3.59
C GLU A 550 -1.28 -17.36 3.71
N ALA A 551 -2.15 -18.36 3.61
CA ALA A 551 -1.77 -19.76 3.59
C ALA A 551 -1.00 -20.12 2.31
N GLU A 552 0.31 -20.26 2.42
CA GLU A 552 1.19 -20.61 1.31
C GLU A 552 1.60 -22.09 1.38
N ALA A 553 1.68 -22.76 0.22
CA ALA A 553 2.32 -24.06 0.11
C ALA A 553 3.84 -23.92 0.12
N VAL A 554 4.47 -24.23 1.26
CA VAL A 554 5.90 -24.02 1.50
C VAL A 554 6.63 -25.33 1.76
N THR A 555 7.81 -25.50 1.17
CA THR A 555 8.76 -26.56 1.55
C THR A 555 9.77 -26.00 2.54
N PHE A 556 9.75 -26.49 3.77
CA PHE A 556 10.64 -26.06 4.84
C PHE A 556 11.77 -27.06 5.07
N ALA A 557 12.94 -26.53 5.44
CA ALA A 557 13.99 -27.29 6.10
C ALA A 557 14.30 -26.63 7.44
N ILE A 558 14.34 -27.42 8.52
CA ILE A 558 14.72 -26.95 9.85
C ILE A 558 15.99 -27.63 10.31
N ARG A 559 16.92 -26.86 10.87
CA ARG A 559 18.22 -27.33 11.37
C ARG A 559 18.35 -27.05 12.86
N PHE A 560 18.81 -28.06 13.59
CA PHE A 560 19.08 -28.00 15.02
C PHE A 560 20.59 -28.02 15.31
N ALA A 561 20.95 -27.77 16.58
CA ALA A 561 22.34 -27.74 17.01
C ALA A 561 23.06 -29.08 16.76
N ASN A 562 22.40 -30.19 17.11
CA ASN A 562 22.92 -31.55 17.01
C ASN A 562 21.80 -32.53 16.55
N SER A 563 22.18 -33.77 16.27
CA SER A 563 21.27 -34.83 15.79
C SER A 563 20.25 -35.27 16.85
N GLU A 564 20.62 -35.27 18.13
CA GLU A 564 19.71 -35.57 19.24
C GLU A 564 18.52 -34.60 19.29
N ASN A 565 18.78 -33.29 19.23
CA ASN A 565 17.76 -32.25 19.17
C ASN A 565 16.87 -32.38 17.92
N ALA A 566 17.46 -32.72 16.78
CA ALA A 566 16.69 -32.96 15.56
C ALA A 566 15.75 -34.16 15.71
N ASN A 567 16.18 -35.23 16.38
CA ASN A 567 15.33 -36.40 16.64
C ASN A 567 14.22 -36.09 17.65
N LEU A 568 14.50 -35.33 18.71
CA LEU A 568 13.47 -34.87 19.66
C LEU A 568 12.37 -34.03 18.99
N PHE A 569 12.75 -33.15 18.04
CA PHE A 569 11.78 -32.42 17.22
C PHE A 569 10.94 -33.38 16.38
N LYS A 570 11.57 -34.33 15.68
CA LYS A 570 10.86 -35.30 14.85
C LYS A 570 9.86 -36.13 15.67
N GLU A 571 10.25 -36.63 16.83
CA GLU A 571 9.36 -37.38 17.73
C GLU A 571 8.15 -36.53 18.14
N SER A 572 8.40 -35.28 18.54
CA SER A 572 7.33 -34.35 18.97
C SER A 572 6.39 -33.97 17.83
N PHE A 573 6.93 -33.76 16.61
CA PHE A 573 6.15 -33.43 15.43
C PHE A 573 5.28 -34.62 14.98
N ILE A 574 5.84 -35.83 14.95
CA ILE A 574 5.10 -37.05 14.59
C ILE A 574 3.99 -37.32 15.62
N LYS A 575 4.27 -37.12 16.91
CA LYS A 575 3.24 -37.21 17.95
C LYS A 575 2.11 -36.20 17.72
N ALA A 576 2.45 -34.94 17.47
CA ALA A 576 1.46 -33.91 17.16
C ALA A 576 0.63 -34.22 15.90
N GLN A 577 1.27 -34.80 14.87
CA GLN A 577 0.62 -35.25 13.65
C GLN A 577 -0.42 -36.35 13.91
N GLN A 578 -0.06 -37.37 14.69
CA GLN A 578 -0.96 -38.46 15.06
C GLN A 578 -2.14 -37.97 15.91
N GLU A 579 -1.89 -37.08 16.87
CA GLU A 579 -2.95 -36.47 17.68
C GLU A 579 -3.91 -35.62 16.81
N ASN A 580 -3.37 -34.89 15.83
CA ASN A 580 -4.17 -34.07 14.92
C ASN A 580 -4.97 -34.91 13.91
N GLU A 581 -4.49 -36.08 13.50
CA GLU A 581 -5.20 -36.96 12.55
C GLU A 581 -6.62 -37.30 13.00
N ALA A 582 -6.79 -37.62 14.28
CA ALA A 582 -8.11 -37.91 14.86
C ALA A 582 -9.05 -36.68 14.89
N LEU A 583 -8.49 -35.47 14.82
CA LEU A 583 -9.22 -34.20 14.92
C LEU A 583 -9.56 -33.60 13.55
N PHE A 584 -8.68 -33.77 12.55
CA PHE A 584 -8.93 -33.32 11.18
C PHE A 584 -9.85 -34.27 10.39
N ASN A 585 -9.91 -35.55 10.75
CA ASN A 585 -10.85 -36.51 10.17
C ASN A 585 -12.26 -36.47 10.80
N LYS A 586 -12.53 -35.50 11.68
CA LYS A 586 -13.79 -35.35 12.41
C LYS A 586 -14.69 -34.21 11.87
N PRO A 587 -15.04 -34.19 10.56
CA PRO A 587 -16.32 -33.55 10.18
C PRO A 587 -17.05 -34.33 9.06
N ALA A 588 -17.65 -35.47 9.40
CA ALA A 588 -18.72 -36.09 8.60
C ALA A 588 -19.87 -36.69 9.44
N ALA A 589 -19.70 -36.89 10.75
CA ALA A 589 -20.74 -37.50 11.59
C ALA A 589 -21.66 -36.48 12.31
N ALA A 590 -21.17 -35.29 12.66
CA ALA A 590 -21.96 -34.33 13.45
C ALA A 590 -23.01 -33.55 12.63
N ALA A 591 -22.86 -33.46 11.31
CA ALA A 591 -23.83 -32.79 10.43
C ALA A 591 -25.06 -33.67 10.10
N ALA A 592 -25.00 -34.97 10.37
CA ALA A 592 -26.10 -35.90 10.12
C ALA A 592 -27.11 -35.98 11.28
N GLU A 593 -26.70 -35.65 12.51
CA GLU A 593 -27.61 -35.66 13.68
C GLU A 593 -28.42 -34.35 13.81
N ALA A 594 -27.89 -33.21 13.34
CA ALA A 594 -28.61 -31.93 13.38
C ALA A 594 -29.75 -31.83 12.34
N SER A 595 -29.73 -32.65 11.27
CA SER A 595 -30.78 -32.64 10.24
C SER A 595 -31.98 -33.55 10.56
N THR A 596 -31.86 -34.41 11.57
CA THR A 596 -32.95 -35.30 12.01
C THR A 596 -33.80 -34.70 13.13
N GLU A 597 -33.29 -33.78 13.94
CA GLU A 597 -34.11 -33.05 14.94
C GLU A 597 -34.89 -31.86 14.35
N ALA A 598 -34.50 -31.33 13.19
CA ALA A 598 -35.24 -30.25 12.52
C ALA A 598 -36.45 -30.75 11.69
N SER A 599 -36.67 -32.07 11.63
CA SER A 599 -37.75 -32.70 10.85
C SER A 599 -38.66 -33.65 11.66
N ALA A 600 -38.57 -33.62 12.99
CA ALA A 600 -39.40 -34.44 13.89
C ALA A 600 -40.48 -33.63 14.61
#